data_AF-A0A2T7N2J1-F1
#
_entry.id   AF-A0A2T7N2J1-F1
#
_cell.length_a   1.000
_cell.length_b   1.000
_cell.length_c   1.000
_cell.angle_alpha   90.00
_cell.angle_beta   90.00
_cell.angle_gamma   90.00
#
_symmetry.space_group_name_H-M   'P 1'
#
loop_
_entity.id
_entity.type
_entity.pdbx_description
1 polymer ?
#
loop_
_entity_poly.entity_id
_entity_poly.type
_entity_poly.pdbx_seq_one_letter_code
_entity_poly.pdbx_strand_id
1 'polypeptide(L)' 'MAGSNAKRYGRYSGGSGKFIESIVKRYASLGGEILYDSSAVKVIEREGKAVGVRLKSGQSLTPTMWFQMFTPMILLRN' A
#
# COMPACT_ATOMS: atom_id res chain seq x y z
N MET A 1 17.50 15.28 -11.75
CA MET A 1 17.03 16.68 -11.74
C MET A 1 15.96 16.81 -12.82
N ALA A 2 14.74 17.23 -12.49
CA ALA A 2 13.71 17.52 -13.48
C ALA A 2 13.52 19.05 -13.53
N GLY A 3 13.71 19.65 -14.71
CA GLY A 3 13.63 21.10 -14.94
C GLY A 3 12.22 21.57 -15.29
N SER A 4 11.88 22.77 -14.83
CA SER A 4 10.67 23.56 -15.10
C SER A 4 11.07 25.02 -15.31
N ASN A 5 10.44 25.65 -16.31
CA ASN A 5 10.75 27.00 -16.81
C ASN A 5 10.30 28.14 -15.84
N ALA A 6 9.51 27.84 -14.81
CA ALA A 6 8.84 28.87 -14.00
C ALA A 6 9.42 29.12 -12.58
N LYS A 7 10.53 28.48 -12.19
CA LYS A 7 11.14 28.56 -10.83
C LYS A 7 10.15 28.40 -9.65
N ARG A 8 8.97 27.82 -9.87
CA ARG A 8 7.99 27.50 -8.80
C ARG A 8 8.21 26.08 -8.32
N TYR A 9 9.25 25.86 -7.53
CA TYR A 9 9.48 24.58 -6.87
C TYR A 9 9.17 24.72 -5.38
N GLY A 10 8.11 24.05 -4.93
CA GLY A 10 8.04 23.62 -3.54
C GLY A 10 8.99 22.44 -3.39
N ARG A 11 10.12 22.62 -2.71
CA ARG A 11 10.95 21.49 -2.31
C ARG A 11 10.48 21.03 -0.95
N TYR A 12 10.14 19.74 -0.83
CA TYR A 12 9.89 19.15 0.48
C TYR A 12 11.13 19.35 1.37
N SER A 13 10.93 19.87 2.57
CA SER A 13 11.97 19.91 3.59
C SER A 13 12.43 18.47 3.87
N GLY A 14 13.71 18.18 3.63
CA GLY A 14 14.25 16.82 3.70
C GLY A 14 14.12 15.96 2.44
N GLY A 15 13.65 16.52 1.32
CA GLY A 15 13.58 15.84 0.02
C GLY A 15 12.41 14.86 -0.12
N SER A 16 12.38 14.12 -1.23
CA SER A 16 11.29 13.17 -1.55
C SER A 16 11.18 12.05 -0.52
N GLY A 17 12.29 11.60 0.09
CA GLY A 17 12.28 10.58 1.13
C GLY A 17 11.42 10.95 2.34
N LYS A 18 11.62 12.16 2.90
CA LYS A 18 10.82 12.65 4.03
C LYS A 18 9.34 12.85 3.70
N PHE A 19 9.06 13.20 2.45
CA PHE A 19 7.69 13.26 1.96
C PHE A 19 7.03 11.87 1.89
N ILE A 20 7.72 10.87 1.35
CA ILE A 20 7.19 9.49 1.31
C ILE A 20 7.03 8.93 2.73
N GLU A 21 7.97 9.18 3.64
CA GLU A 21 7.86 8.77 5.05
C GLU A 21 6.58 9.34 5.72
N SER A 22 6.23 10.60 5.45
CA SER A 22 5.03 11.21 6.05
C SER A 22 3.73 10.58 5.53
N ILE A 23 3.69 10.21 4.24
CA ILE A 23 2.57 9.48 3.64
C ILE A 23 2.45 8.09 4.26
N VAL A 24 3.55 7.34 4.32
CA VAL A 24 3.59 6.00 4.93
C VAL A 24 3.08 6.05 6.36
N LYS A 25 3.56 7.01 7.16
CA LYS A 25 3.12 7.20 8.54
C LYS A 25 1.63 7.50 8.64
N ARG A 26 1.10 8.37 7.76
CA ARG A 26 -0.32 8.70 7.73
C ARG A 26 -1.17 7.50 7.34
N TYR A 27 -0.76 6.75 6.31
CA TYR A 27 -1.45 5.53 5.88
C TYR A 27 -1.51 4.49 7.00
N ALA A 28 -0.40 4.24 7.68
CA ALA A 28 -0.34 3.36 8.84
C ALA A 28 -1.24 3.81 9.99
N SER A 29 -1.28 5.12 10.29
CA SER A 29 -2.15 5.67 11.35
C SER A 29 -3.64 5.49 11.09
N LEU A 30 -4.05 5.29 9.84
CA LEU A 30 -5.43 5.01 9.43
C LEU A 30 -5.75 3.50 9.43
N GLY A 31 -4.81 2.65 9.89
CA GLY A 31 -4.95 1.20 9.87
C GLY A 31 -4.53 0.55 8.55
N GLY A 32 -3.90 1.30 7.64
CA GLY A 32 -3.31 0.74 6.43
C GLY A 32 -2.02 -0.03 6.72
N GLU A 33 -1.76 -1.09 5.98
CA GLU A 33 -0.55 -1.90 6.13
C GLU A 33 0.26 -1.90 4.84
N ILE A 34 1.58 -1.80 4.97
CA ILE A 34 2.51 -1.84 3.84
C ILE A 34 3.39 -3.08 3.98
N LEU A 35 3.27 -3.99 3.01
CA LEU A 35 4.15 -5.15 2.91
C LEU A 35 5.40 -4.75 2.11
N TYR A 36 6.53 -4.68 2.81
CA TYR A 36 7.85 -4.45 2.20
C TYR A 36 8.43 -5.75 1.64
N ASP A 37 9.48 -5.63 0.82
CA ASP A 37 10.21 -6.76 0.20
C ASP A 37 9.31 -7.80 -0.49
N SER A 38 8.16 -7.33 -0.95
CA SER A 38 7.08 -8.14 -1.51
C SER A 38 6.94 -7.85 -2.99
N SER A 39 7.10 -8.88 -3.82
CA SER A 39 6.96 -8.76 -5.28
C SER A 39 5.74 -9.52 -5.77
N ALA A 40 4.84 -8.83 -6.48
CA ALA A 40 3.72 -9.47 -7.16
C ALA A 40 4.19 -10.17 -8.44
N VAL A 41 3.80 -11.43 -8.63
CA VAL A 41 4.20 -12.25 -9.79
C VAL A 41 3.04 -12.64 -10.69
N LYS A 42 1.79 -12.53 -10.21
CA LYS A 42 0.59 -12.81 -11.02
C LYS A 42 -0.61 -12.01 -10.51
N VAL A 43 -1.40 -11.46 -11.44
CA VAL A 43 -2.72 -10.88 -11.13
C VAL A 43 -3.75 -12.02 -11.09
N ILE A 44 -4.61 -12.01 -10.07
CA ILE A 44 -5.72 -12.95 -9.93
C ILE A 44 -6.95 -12.29 -10.54
N GLU A 45 -7.52 -12.92 -11.56
CA GLU A 45 -8.70 -12.41 -12.27
C GLU A 45 -9.93 -13.29 -12.04
N ARG A 46 -11.09 -12.65 -11.93
CA ARG A 46 -12.40 -13.31 -11.87
C ARG A 46 -13.38 -12.50 -12.72
N GLU A 47 -14.08 -13.16 -13.64
CA GLU A 47 -15.07 -12.52 -14.53
C GLU A 47 -14.49 -11.30 -15.27
N GLY A 48 -13.24 -11.39 -15.72
CA GLY A 48 -12.53 -10.31 -16.42
C GLY A 48 -12.09 -9.14 -15.52
N LYS A 49 -12.15 -9.27 -14.19
CA LYS A 49 -11.75 -8.24 -13.22
C LYS A 49 -10.60 -8.71 -12.35
N ALA A 50 -9.64 -7.82 -12.09
CA ALA A 50 -8.57 -8.07 -11.13
C ALA A 50 -9.15 -8.05 -9.70
N VAL A 51 -9.03 -9.18 -9.00
CA VAL A 51 -9.55 -9.39 -7.63
C VAL A 51 -8.46 -9.70 -6.61
N GLY A 52 -7.19 -9.67 -7.02
CA GLY A 52 -6.06 -9.87 -6.11
C GLY A 52 -4.74 -10.08 -6.83
N VAL A 53 -3.70 -10.37 -6.06
CA VAL A 53 -2.35 -10.65 -6.57
C VAL A 53 -1.75 -11.86 -5.87
N ARG A 54 -0.92 -12.63 -6.59
CA ARG A 54 -0.04 -13.64 -6.02
C ARG A 54 1.36 -13.06 -5.90
N LEU A 55 1.94 -13.16 -4.71
CA LEU A 55 3.31 -12.75 -4.41
C LEU A 55 4.31 -13.86 -4.79
N LYS A 56 5.57 -13.48 -4.98
CA LYS A 56 6.68 -14.41 -5.24
C LYS A 56 6.85 -15.44 -4.12
N SER A 57 6.50 -15.08 -2.89
CA SER A 57 6.49 -15.97 -1.73
C SER A 57 5.45 -17.10 -1.82
N GLY A 58 4.54 -17.06 -2.81
CA GLY A 58 3.44 -18.00 -2.97
C GLY A 58 2.14 -17.54 -2.30
N GLN A 59 2.19 -16.55 -1.39
CA GLN A 59 1.01 -15.97 -0.76
C GLN A 59 0.11 -15.28 -1.81
N SER A 60 -1.21 -15.43 -1.68
CA SER A 60 -2.19 -14.73 -2.51
C SER A 60 -2.97 -13.74 -1.63
N LEU A 61 -3.02 -12.48 -2.07
CA LEU A 61 -3.72 -11.40 -1.39
C LEU A 61 -4.94 -11.00 -2.22
N THR A 62 -6.13 -11.13 -1.64
CA THR A 62 -7.39 -10.63 -2.21
C THR A 62 -8.05 -9.66 -1.22
N PRO A 63 -8.76 -8.61 -1.68
CA PRO A 63 -9.37 -7.61 -0.80
C PRO A 63 -10.33 -8.21 0.25
N THR A 64 -11.00 -9.30 -0.11
CA THR A 64 -11.99 -9.96 0.77
C THR A 64 -11.33 -10.82 1.85
N MET A 65 -10.18 -11.44 1.56
CA MET A 65 -9.42 -12.22 2.56
C MET A 65 -8.87 -11.31 3.68
N TRP A 66 -8.49 -10.08 3.33
CA TRP A 66 -8.03 -9.08 4.30
C TRP A 66 -9.10 -8.74 5.35
N PHE A 67 -10.37 -8.67 4.95
CA PHE A 67 -11.47 -8.46 5.91
C PHE A 67 -11.66 -9.66 6.85
N GLN A 68 -11.60 -10.89 6.33
CA GLN A 68 -11.86 -12.11 7.09
C GLN A 68 -10.73 -12.47 8.08
N MET A 69 -9.47 -12.21 7.72
CA MET A 69 -8.32 -12.52 8.59
C MET A 69 -8.31 -11.67 9.88
N PHE A 70 -8.98 -10.51 9.89
CA PHE A 70 -8.97 -9.55 10.99
C PHE A 70 -10.35 -9.27 11.62
N THR A 71 -11.44 -9.84 11.09
CA THR A 71 -12.77 -9.74 11.72
C THR A 71 -12.80 -10.22 13.18
N PRO A 72 -12.13 -11.34 13.58
CA PRO A 72 -12.18 -11.77 14.98
C PRO A 72 -11.46 -10.81 15.94
N MET A 73 -10.57 -9.93 15.46
CA MET A 73 -9.80 -9.00 16.31
C MET A 73 -10.61 -7.76 16.70
N ILE A 74 -11.59 -7.37 15.87
CA ILE A 74 -12.52 -6.25 16.14
C ILE A 74 -13.64 -6.69 17.10
N LEU A 75 -14.07 -7.95 17.04
CA LEU A 75 -15.15 -8.50 17.87
C LEU A 75 -14.76 -8.82 19.32
N LEU A 76 -13.46 -8.79 19.66
CA LEU A 76 -12.94 -9.09 21.01
C LEU A 76 -12.70 -7.83 21.88
N ARG A 77 -13.17 -6.66 21.45
CA ARG A 77 -13.02 -5.36 22.16
C ARG A 77 -14.33 -4.81 22.77
N ASN A 78 -15.29 -5.68 23.11
CA ASN A 78 -16.46 -5.33 23.92
C ASN A 78 -16.38 -5.97 25.30
#